data_AF-A0A164FCE5-F1
#
_entry.id   AF-A0A164FCE5-F1
#
_cell.length_a   1.000
_cell.length_b   1.000
_cell.length_c   1.000
_cell.angle_alpha   90.00
_cell.angle_beta   90.00
_cell.angle_gamma   90.00
#
_symmetry.space_group_name_H-M   'P 1'
#
loop_
_entity.id
_entity.type
_entity.pdbx_description
1 polymer ?
#
loop_
_entity_poly.entity_id
_entity_poly.type
_entity_poly.pdbx_seq_one_letter_code
_entity_poly.pdbx_strand_id
1 'polypeptide(L)'
;DIHIDEAKLNEDKNAVTITPILGRIHSIQPTATQEEGTKIILDTSVFVIGFYVGKGKPDDISSFLSELIGEFRRLSPSNSDSACIQARCLTASLRCIIADGPMRSYLKRTKGNSGYWSCDRCIQKGEMVNRAILLRSV
;
A
#
# COMPACT_ATOMS: atom_id res chain seq x y z
N ASP A 1 17.36 13.15 -16.70
CA ASP A 1 17.78 11.81 -17.18
C ASP A 1 17.87 10.82 -16.03
N ILE A 2 16.77 10.12 -15.78
CA ILE A 2 16.70 9.08 -14.75
C ILE A 2 17.24 7.82 -15.40
N HIS A 3 18.48 7.45 -15.09
CA HIS A 3 19.06 6.18 -15.52
C HIS A 3 18.34 5.05 -14.80
N ILE A 4 17.37 4.45 -15.48
CA ILE A 4 16.83 3.13 -15.18
C ILE A 4 17.79 2.15 -15.86
N ASP A 5 18.60 1.47 -15.05
CA ASP A 5 19.25 0.16 -15.27
C ASP A 5 20.64 0.11 -14.62
N GLU A 6 20.69 0.29 -13.29
CA GLU A 6 21.76 -0.30 -12.47
C GLU A 6 21.27 -1.61 -11.85
N ALA A 7 20.69 -2.50 -12.66
CA ALA A 7 20.39 -3.85 -12.20
C ALA A 7 21.72 -4.59 -11.93
N LYS A 8 22.20 -4.54 -10.68
CA LYS A 8 23.28 -5.39 -10.20
C LYS A 8 22.78 -6.83 -10.18
N LEU A 9 22.92 -7.52 -11.30
CA LEU A 9 22.88 -8.98 -11.33
C LEU A 9 23.97 -9.47 -10.36
N ASN A 10 23.56 -10.12 -9.27
CA ASN A 10 24.38 -10.57 -8.12
C ASN A 10 24.38 -9.66 -6.87
N GLU A 11 23.26 -9.06 -6.50
CA GLU A 11 23.06 -8.69 -5.08
C GLU A 11 23.07 -9.95 -4.21
N ASP A 12 23.81 -9.92 -3.12
CA ASP A 12 23.84 -11.00 -2.13
C ASP A 12 22.42 -11.25 -1.64
N LYS A 13 21.86 -12.42 -1.96
CA LYS A 13 20.52 -12.84 -1.50
C LYS A 13 20.41 -12.88 0.02
N ASN A 14 21.54 -12.79 0.74
CA ASN A 14 21.60 -12.72 2.19
C ASN A 14 21.69 -11.29 2.75
N ALA A 15 21.81 -10.27 1.91
CA ALA A 15 21.83 -8.89 2.39
C ALA A 15 20.48 -8.52 3.00
N VAL A 16 20.53 -7.88 4.17
CA VAL A 16 19.34 -7.32 4.83
C VAL A 16 18.91 -6.09 4.04
N THR A 17 17.64 -6.04 3.66
CA THR A 17 17.05 -4.92 2.93
C THR A 17 16.12 -4.13 3.83
N ILE A 18 16.00 -2.83 3.57
CA ILE A 18 15.00 -1.97 4.19
C ILE A 18 13.92 -1.70 3.16
N THR A 19 12.68 -2.09 3.46
CA THR A 19 11.51 -1.79 2.62
C THR A 19 10.66 -0.74 3.32
N PRO A 20 10.72 0.54 2.88
CA PRO A 20 9.91 1.60 3.47
C PRO A 20 8.45 1.51 3.01
N ILE A 21 7.53 1.88 3.90
CA ILE A 21 6.15 2.24 3.57
C ILE A 21 6.12 3.75 3.45
N LEU A 22 5.74 4.24 2.27
CA LEU A 22 5.70 5.67 1.98
C LEU A 22 4.26 6.19 2.09
N GLY A 23 4.10 7.30 2.81
CA GLY A 23 2.90 8.11 2.86
C GLY A 23 3.01 9.33 1.96
N ARG A 24 1.86 9.82 1.50
CA ARG A 24 1.72 11.09 0.79
C ARG A 24 0.40 11.73 1.16
N ILE A 25 0.42 13.02 1.49
CA ILE A 25 -0.81 13.78 1.73
C ILE A 25 -1.43 14.12 0.37
N HIS A 26 -2.67 13.69 0.15
CA HIS A 26 -3.43 14.00 -1.07
C HIS A 26 -4.25 15.28 -0.90
N SER A 27 -4.94 15.44 0.23
CA SER A 27 -5.85 16.56 0.46
C SER A 27 -5.96 16.90 1.93
N ILE A 28 -6.37 18.13 2.20
CA ILE A 28 -6.75 18.61 3.54
C ILE A 28 -8.17 19.14 3.45
N GLN A 29 -8.97 18.82 4.45
CA GLN A 29 -10.34 19.29 4.59
C GLN A 29 -10.55 19.91 5.98
N PRO A 30 -11.37 20.96 6.12
CA PRO A 30 -11.60 21.61 7.42
C PRO A 30 -12.29 20.68 8.43
N THR A 31 -13.21 19.85 7.95
CA THR A 31 -14.02 18.94 8.77
C THR A 31 -14.05 17.58 8.12
N ALA A 32 -14.01 16.52 8.93
CA ALA A 32 -14.05 15.14 8.43
C ALA A 32 -15.36 14.74 7.73
N THR A 33 -16.47 15.41 8.03
CA THR A 33 -17.82 15.03 7.60
C THR A 33 -18.29 15.73 6.33
N GLN A 34 -17.60 16.79 5.90
CA GLN A 34 -17.99 17.59 4.74
C GLN A 34 -16.83 17.73 3.77
N GLU A 35 -17.12 17.52 2.50
CA GLU A 35 -16.14 17.70 1.42
C GLU A 35 -15.98 19.19 1.02
N GLU A 36 -16.88 20.05 1.46
CA GLU A 36 -16.81 21.49 1.19
C GLU A 36 -15.53 22.09 1.79
N GLY A 37 -14.79 22.84 0.96
CA GLY A 37 -13.50 23.40 1.34
C GLY A 37 -12.31 22.42 1.27
N THR A 38 -12.50 21.21 0.73
CA THR A 38 -11.38 20.28 0.49
C THR A 38 -10.38 20.87 -0.49
N LYS A 39 -9.12 20.93 -0.06
CA LYS A 39 -7.98 21.37 -0.88
C LYS A 39 -7.16 20.17 -1.28
N ILE A 40 -7.13 19.86 -2.58
CA ILE A 40 -6.21 18.88 -3.15
C ILE A 40 -4.83 19.51 -3.22
N ILE A 41 -3.81 18.80 -2.75
CA ILE A 41 -2.42 19.26 -2.73
C ILE A 41 -1.64 18.42 -3.74
N LEU A 42 -1.35 19.02 -4.89
CA LEU A 42 -0.70 18.33 -6.02
C LEU A 42 0.81 18.19 -5.84
N ASP A 43 1.42 19.12 -5.11
CA ASP A 43 2.85 19.14 -4.82
C ASP A 43 3.09 18.78 -3.36
N THR A 44 3.24 17.49 -3.09
CA THR A 44 3.53 16.96 -1.76
C THR A 44 4.65 15.94 -1.85
N SER A 45 5.61 16.06 -0.95
CA SER A 45 6.68 15.07 -0.79
C SER A 45 6.13 13.78 -0.19
N VAL A 46 6.72 12.66 -0.60
CA VAL A 46 6.54 11.39 0.09
C VAL A 46 7.34 11.40 1.39
N PHE A 47 6.84 10.69 2.41
CA PHE A 47 7.51 10.54 3.70
C PHE A 47 7.36 9.10 4.19
N VAL A 48 8.26 8.67 5.06
CA VAL A 48 8.21 7.31 5.63
C VAL A 48 7.15 7.26 6.73
N ILE A 49 6.22 6.30 6.64
CA ILE A 49 5.21 6.02 7.66
C ILE A 49 5.43 4.67 8.36
N GLY A 50 6.46 3.94 7.94
CA GLY A 50 6.85 2.66 8.49
C GLY A 50 7.93 2.03 7.63
N PHE A 51 8.60 1.01 8.12
CA PHE A 51 9.58 0.26 7.34
C PHE A 51 9.71 -1.17 7.85
N TYR A 52 10.11 -2.07 6.97
CA TYR A 52 10.51 -3.43 7.30
C TYR A 52 12.02 -3.57 7.13
N VAL A 53 12.69 -4.22 8.07
CA VAL A 53 14.10 -4.61 7.97
C VAL A 53 14.17 -6.12 7.95
N GLY A 54 14.65 -6.69 6.85
CA GLY A 54 14.76 -8.13 6.73
C GLY A 54 15.19 -8.59 5.35
N LYS A 55 15.24 -9.92 5.21
CA LYS A 55 15.51 -10.55 3.92
C LYS A 55 14.17 -10.74 3.19
N GLY A 56 13.99 -10.06 2.07
CA GLY A 56 12.76 -10.17 1.29
C GLY A 56 11.56 -9.49 1.97
N LYS A 57 10.39 -10.13 1.91
CA LYS A 57 9.13 -9.60 2.46
C LYS A 57 8.88 -10.20 3.85
N PRO A 58 8.17 -9.48 4.75
CA PRO A 58 7.76 -10.05 6.03
C PRO A 58 6.99 -11.37 5.84
N ASP A 59 7.25 -12.37 6.70
CA ASP A 59 6.57 -13.67 6.60
C ASP A 59 5.07 -13.55 6.93
N ASP A 60 4.75 -12.78 7.98
CA ASP A 60 3.37 -12.46 8.34
C ASP A 60 3.07 -10.97 8.08
N ILE A 61 2.41 -10.71 6.95
CA ILE A 61 1.96 -9.38 6.58
C ILE A 61 0.95 -8.80 7.57
N SER A 62 0.15 -9.65 8.23
CA SER A 62 -0.86 -9.19 9.19
C SER A 62 -0.20 -8.62 10.44
N SER A 63 0.76 -9.34 11.02
CA SER A 63 1.57 -8.84 12.14
C SER A 63 2.35 -7.60 11.74
N PHE A 64 3.01 -7.60 10.58
CA PHE A 64 3.79 -6.46 10.11
C PHE A 64 2.97 -5.16 9.97
N LEU A 65 1.74 -5.23 9.43
CA LEU A 65 0.90 -4.05 9.25
C LEU A 65 0.03 -3.70 10.47
N SER A 66 0.05 -4.51 11.53
CA SER A 66 -0.88 -4.38 12.66
C SER A 66 -0.79 -3.02 13.35
N GLU A 67 0.43 -2.53 13.61
CA GLU A 67 0.67 -1.24 14.25
C GLU A 67 0.19 -0.08 13.36
N LEU A 68 0.57 -0.11 12.07
CA LEU A 68 0.16 0.90 11.09
C LEU A 68 -1.37 0.96 10.93
N ILE A 69 -2.03 -0.19 10.85
CA ILE A 69 -3.50 -0.27 10.79
C ILE A 69 -4.12 0.26 12.09
N GLY A 70 -3.51 -0.04 13.25
CA GLY A 70 -3.92 0.50 14.54
C GLY A 70 -3.84 2.03 14.59
N GLU A 71 -2.78 2.62 14.06
CA GLU A 71 -2.64 4.08 13.93
C GLU A 71 -3.70 4.68 13.02
N PHE A 72 -3.95 4.11 11.84
CA PHE A 72 -5.01 4.59 10.95
C PHE A 72 -6.39 4.50 11.59
N ARG A 73 -6.66 3.45 12.38
CA ARG A 73 -7.92 3.35 13.14
C ARG A 73 -8.02 4.45 14.20
N ARG A 74 -6.94 4.75 14.93
CA ARG A 74 -6.90 5.83 15.92
C ARG A 74 -7.12 7.20 15.29
N LEU A 75 -6.49 7.46 14.14
CA LEU A 75 -6.59 8.72 13.40
C LEU A 75 -7.89 8.83 12.59
N SER A 76 -8.62 7.73 12.40
CA SER A 76 -9.84 7.72 11.60
C SER A 76 -10.85 8.73 12.11
N PRO A 77 -11.49 9.52 11.23
CA PRO A 77 -12.56 10.42 11.64
C PRO A 77 -13.77 9.69 12.23
N SER A 78 -13.96 8.41 11.87
CA SER A 78 -15.03 7.56 12.41
C SER A 78 -14.69 6.93 13.76
N ASN A 79 -13.50 7.18 14.32
CA ASN A 79 -13.14 6.69 15.66
C ASN A 79 -14.00 7.39 16.73
N SER A 80 -14.63 6.62 17.60
CA SER A 80 -15.50 7.07 18.70
C SER A 80 -14.86 7.00 20.09
N ASP A 81 -13.59 6.57 20.20
CA ASP A 81 -12.86 6.54 21.47
C ASP A 81 -12.57 7.97 21.96
N SER A 82 -13.23 8.37 23.04
CA SER A 82 -13.16 9.72 23.59
C SER A 82 -11.76 10.12 24.06
N ALA A 83 -10.99 9.18 24.62
CA ALA A 83 -9.62 9.44 25.05
C ALA A 83 -8.72 9.73 23.84
N CYS A 84 -8.89 8.95 22.77
CA CYS A 84 -8.16 9.14 21.52
C CYS A 84 -8.55 10.45 20.82
N ILE A 85 -9.84 10.84 20.87
CA ILE A 85 -10.34 12.08 20.27
C ILE A 85 -9.78 13.31 20.99
N GLN A 86 -9.74 13.29 22.32
CA GLN A 86 -9.22 14.42 23.11
C GLN A 86 -7.71 14.63 22.93
N ALA A 87 -6.95 13.54 22.69
CA ALA A 87 -5.51 13.59 22.55
C ALA A 87 -5.01 13.98 21.14
N ARG A 88 -5.88 14.05 20.12
CA ARG A 88 -5.47 14.29 18.72
C ARG A 88 -5.86 15.68 18.24
N CYS A 89 -4.95 16.34 17.51
CA CYS A 89 -5.22 17.64 16.88
C CYS A 89 -5.88 17.52 15.49
N LEU A 90 -5.80 16.35 14.87
CA LEU A 90 -6.30 16.11 13.52
C LEU A 90 -6.84 14.69 13.36
N THR A 91 -7.55 14.48 12.27
CA THR A 91 -7.96 13.16 11.80
C THR A 91 -7.34 12.87 10.44
N ALA A 92 -7.20 11.60 10.09
CA ALA A 92 -6.70 11.17 8.80
C ALA A 92 -7.56 10.01 8.26
N SER A 93 -7.77 10.00 6.95
CA SER A 93 -8.45 8.92 6.23
C SER A 93 -7.56 8.38 5.13
N LEU A 94 -7.61 7.07 4.91
CA LEU A 94 -6.84 6.41 3.87
C LEU A 94 -7.56 6.55 2.53
N ARG A 95 -6.99 7.31 1.59
CA ARG A 95 -7.60 7.52 0.27
C ARG A 95 -7.39 6.33 -0.68
N CYS A 96 -6.17 5.82 -0.76
CA CYS A 96 -5.80 4.68 -1.59
C CYS A 96 -4.46 4.10 -1.12
N ILE A 97 -4.18 2.87 -1.55
CA ILE A 97 -2.88 2.22 -1.40
C ILE A 97 -2.31 2.03 -2.81
N ILE A 98 -1.08 2.49 -3.01
CA ILE A 98 -0.35 2.36 -4.27
C ILE A 98 0.68 1.24 -4.08
N ALA A 99 0.56 0.21 -4.91
CA ALA A 99 1.47 -0.92 -4.95
C ALA A 99 1.51 -1.51 -6.37
N ASP A 100 2.67 -2.00 -6.76
CA ASP A 100 2.85 -2.77 -7.99
C ASP A 100 2.13 -4.14 -7.92
N GLY A 101 2.12 -4.90 -9.01
CA GLY A 101 1.42 -6.19 -9.07
C GLY A 101 1.86 -7.16 -7.96
N PRO A 102 3.16 -7.48 -7.82
CA PRO A 102 3.66 -8.41 -6.81
C PRO A 102 3.46 -7.97 -5.35
N MET A 103 3.61 -6.67 -5.04
CA MET A 103 3.34 -6.17 -3.69
C MET A 103 1.84 -6.17 -3.41
N ARG A 104 1.01 -5.79 -4.38
CA ARG A 104 -0.45 -5.81 -4.23
C ARG A 104 -1.00 -7.19 -3.94
N SER A 105 -0.54 -8.22 -4.67
CA SER A 105 -0.97 -9.61 -4.40
C SER A 105 -0.50 -10.10 -3.04
N TYR A 106 0.70 -9.68 -2.61
CA TYR A 106 1.22 -9.99 -1.29
C TYR A 106 0.38 -9.34 -0.17
N LEU A 107 0.09 -8.04 -0.28
CA LEU A 107 -0.76 -7.30 0.66
C LEU A 107 -2.18 -7.89 0.75
N LYS A 108 -2.78 -8.22 -0.41
CA LYS A 108 -4.13 -8.82 -0.47
C LYS A 108 -4.14 -10.31 -0.12
N ARG A 109 -2.97 -10.96 0.00
CA ARG A 109 -2.82 -12.42 0.12
C ARG A 109 -3.49 -13.19 -1.02
N THR A 110 -3.44 -12.63 -2.23
CA THR A 110 -3.99 -13.22 -3.46
C THR A 110 -2.89 -13.82 -4.34
N LYS A 111 -3.27 -14.55 -5.38
CA LYS A 111 -2.32 -15.03 -6.40
C LYS A 111 -1.68 -13.84 -7.11
N GLY A 112 -0.38 -13.97 -7.38
CA GLY A 112 0.36 -13.00 -8.18
C GLY A 112 -0.11 -12.95 -9.64
N ASN A 113 0.39 -11.98 -10.39
CA ASN A 113 0.05 -11.74 -11.80
C ASN A 113 0.16 -12.97 -12.72
N SER A 114 1.04 -13.92 -12.40
CA SER A 114 1.23 -15.18 -13.13
C SER A 114 0.27 -16.31 -12.77
N GLY A 115 -0.68 -16.09 -11.84
CA GLY A 115 -1.67 -17.08 -11.47
C GLY A 115 -2.88 -17.11 -12.41
N TYR A 116 -3.50 -18.28 -12.58
CA TYR A 116 -4.76 -18.43 -13.33
C TYR A 116 -5.91 -17.57 -12.78
N TRP A 117 -5.88 -17.22 -11.49
CA TRP A 117 -6.89 -16.38 -10.82
C TRP A 117 -6.21 -15.12 -10.25
N SER A 118 -5.52 -14.38 -11.13
CA SER A 118 -4.68 -13.24 -10.74
C SER A 118 -5.38 -11.86 -10.84
N CYS A 119 -6.53 -11.77 -11.52
CA CYS A 119 -7.29 -10.52 -11.61
C CYS A 119 -7.73 -10.06 -10.22
N ASP A 120 -7.34 -8.86 -9.80
CA ASP A 120 -7.71 -8.32 -8.49
C ASP A 120 -8.99 -7.47 -8.53
N ARG A 121 -9.61 -7.35 -9.71
CA ARG A 121 -10.83 -6.57 -9.98
C ARG A 121 -12.03 -7.45 -10.35
N CYS A 122 -11.80 -8.70 -10.72
CA CYS A 122 -12.79 -9.53 -11.40
C CYS A 122 -12.57 -11.02 -11.13
N ILE A 123 -13.65 -11.81 -11.20
CA ILE A 123 -13.59 -13.27 -11.06
C ILE A 123 -13.51 -13.86 -12.46
N GLN A 124 -12.30 -14.01 -12.98
CA GLN A 124 -12.06 -14.68 -14.26
C GLN A 124 -10.85 -15.61 -14.18
N LYS A 125 -10.95 -16.75 -14.84
CA LYS A 125 -9.85 -17.69 -15.00
C LYS A 125 -9.06 -17.30 -16.24
N GLY A 126 -7.78 -17.02 -16.10
CA GLY A 126 -6.87 -16.84 -17.22
C GLY A 126 -6.57 -18.16 -17.94
N GLU A 127 -6.02 -18.05 -19.14
CA GLU A 127 -5.56 -19.16 -19.96
C GLU A 127 -4.05 -19.08 -20.13
N MET A 128 -3.35 -20.21 -20.04
CA MET A 128 -1.92 -20.25 -20.30
C MET A 128 -1.68 -20.33 -21.81
N VAL A 129 -1.12 -19.27 -22.37
CA VAL A 129 -0.78 -19.15 -23.78
C VAL A 129 0.68 -18.75 -23.88
N ASN A 130 1.50 -19.53 -24.57
CA ASN A 130 2.94 -19.25 -24.76
C ASN A 130 3.68 -18.93 -23.45
N ARG A 131 3.42 -19.70 -22.38
CA ARG A 131 3.99 -19.53 -21.03
C ARG A 131 3.60 -18.23 -20.31
N ALA A 132 2.60 -17.49 -20.81
CA ALA A 132 2.00 -16.35 -20.13
C ALA A 132 0.54 -16.66 -19.77
N ILE A 133 0.05 -16.11 -18.65
CA ILE A 133 -1.38 -16.13 -18.34
C ILE A 133 -2.04 -14.94 -19.03
N LEU A 134 -3.02 -15.19 -19.89
CA LEU A 134 -3.84 -14.18 -20.52
C LEU A 134 -5.22 -14.16 -19.89
N LEU A 135 -5.68 -12.96 -19.53
CA LEU A 135 -7.03 -12.70 -19.07
C LEU A 135 -7.82 -12.15 -20.25
N ARG A 136 -8.77 -12.93 -20.78
CA ARG A 136 -9.60 -12.53 -21.92
C ARG A 136 -10.91 -12.01 -21.37
N SER A 137 -11.26 -10.77 -21.71
CA SER A 137 -12.59 -10.24 -21.37
C SER A 137 -13.63 -11.15 -21.99
N VAL A 138 -14.50 -11.71 -21.15
CA VAL A 138 -15.78 -12.25 -21.58
C VAL A 138 -16.73 -11.09 -21.82
#